data_AF-C6I0E7-F1
#
_entry.id   AF-C6I0E7-F1
#
_cell.length_a   1.000
_cell.length_b   1.000
_cell.length_c   1.000
_cell.angle_alpha   90.00
_cell.angle_beta   90.00
_cell.angle_gamma   90.00
#
_symmetry.space_group_name_H-M   'P 1'
#
loop_
_entity.id
_entity.type
_entity.pdbx_description
1 polymer ?
#
loop_
_entity_poly.entity_id
_entity_poly.type
_entity_poly.pdbx_seq_one_letter_code
_entity_poly.pdbx_strand_id
1 'polypeptide(L)'
;MHVALATGRPVVAIFGSTQPHEIELFDRGEKIVTPLSCAPCYRRSCDIHPSCMEVIDARQVYEAVARQLDAARSTAPERRSP
;
A
#
# COMPACT_ATOMS: atom_id res chain seq x y z
N MET A 1 -9.13 2.78 -0.22
CA MET A 1 -8.34 2.03 0.79
C MET A 1 -9.15 1.73 2.05
N HIS A 2 -9.60 2.71 2.83
CA HIS A 2 -10.31 2.46 4.11
C HIS A 2 -11.48 1.47 4.02
N VAL A 3 -12.24 1.49 2.92
CA VAL A 3 -13.32 0.51 2.68
C VAL A 3 -12.80 -0.93 2.60
N ALA A 4 -11.62 -1.17 2.01
CA ALA A 4 -10.99 -2.49 1.94
C ALA A 4 -10.59 -2.97 3.35
N LEU A 5 -10.00 -2.09 4.16
CA LEU A 5 -9.67 -2.39 5.56
C LEU A 5 -10.93 -2.72 6.37
N ALA A 6 -11.98 -1.91 6.25
CA ALA A 6 -13.25 -2.11 6.94
C ALA A 6 -13.94 -3.43 6.57
N THR A 7 -13.67 -3.95 5.37
CA THR A 7 -14.22 -5.22 4.88
C THR A 7 -13.25 -6.40 5.06
N GLY A 8 -12.14 -6.19 5.79
CA GLY A 8 -11.17 -7.22 6.13
C GLY A 8 -10.30 -7.69 4.96
N ARG A 9 -10.18 -6.91 3.89
CA ARG A 9 -9.34 -7.24 2.73
C ARG A 9 -7.91 -6.80 3.02
N PRO A 10 -6.90 -7.60 2.64
CA PRO A 10 -5.52 -7.14 2.72
C PRO A 10 -5.31 -5.94 1.79
N VAL A 11 -4.44 -5.02 2.18
CA VAL A 11 -4.16 -3.77 1.46
C VAL A 11 -2.66 -3.61 1.25
N VAL A 12 -2.26 -3.23 0.04
CA VAL A 12 -0.94 -2.65 -0.23
C VAL A 12 -1.15 -1.16 -0.50
N ALA A 13 -0.67 -0.31 0.39
CA ALA A 13 -0.85 1.14 0.32
C ALA A 13 0.44 1.82 -0.14
N ILE A 14 0.37 2.64 -1.18
CA ILE A 14 1.50 3.32 -1.80
C ILE A 14 1.53 4.78 -1.33
N PHE A 15 2.65 5.21 -0.76
CA PHE A 15 2.87 6.54 -0.19
C PHE A 15 3.98 7.27 -0.96
N GLY A 16 3.56 8.21 -1.78
CA GLY A 16 4.43 9.20 -2.44
C GLY A 16 4.35 10.55 -1.74
N SER A 17 3.39 11.39 -2.11
CA SER A 17 3.26 12.74 -1.54
C SER A 17 2.58 12.79 -0.16
N THR A 18 1.95 11.71 0.28
CA THR A 18 1.16 11.62 1.53
C THR A 18 1.93 10.89 2.63
N GLN A 19 1.64 11.24 3.89
CA GLN A 19 2.41 10.74 5.03
C GLN A 19 1.94 9.35 5.51
N PRO A 20 2.80 8.30 5.51
CA PRO A 20 2.40 6.95 5.88
C PRO A 20 1.99 6.77 7.34
N HIS A 21 2.43 7.64 8.26
CA HIS A 21 2.08 7.49 9.67
C HIS A 21 0.65 7.97 10.01
N GLU A 22 0.02 8.74 9.12
CA GLU A 22 -1.38 9.17 9.30
C GLU A 22 -2.38 8.04 9.03
N ILE A 23 -1.93 6.96 8.39
CA ILE A 23 -2.78 5.88 7.92
C ILE A 23 -2.40 4.57 8.60
N GLU A 24 -3.31 4.00 9.38
CA GLU A 24 -3.14 2.66 9.97
C GLU A 24 -3.75 1.58 9.06
N LEU A 25 -3.07 0.44 8.91
CA LEU A 25 -3.55 -0.72 8.16
C LEU A 25 -4.10 -1.83 9.07
N PHE A 26 -4.05 -1.67 10.39
CA PHE A 26 -4.65 -2.58 11.38
C PHE A 26 -4.20 -4.04 11.19
N ASP A 27 -2.90 -4.23 10.97
CA ASP A 27 -2.26 -5.53 10.67
C ASP A 27 -2.83 -6.25 9.43
N ARG A 28 -3.52 -5.51 8.54
CA ARG A 28 -4.17 -6.03 7.32
C ARG A 28 -3.50 -5.50 6.05
N GLY A 29 -2.20 -5.26 6.09
CA GLY A 29 -1.54 -4.78 4.89
C GLY A 29 -0.07 -4.41 5.03
N GLU A 30 0.45 -3.87 3.93
CA GLU A 30 1.82 -3.40 3.79
C GLU A 30 1.84 -1.97 3.25
N LYS A 31 2.77 -1.14 3.75
CA LYS A 31 3.00 0.22 3.25
C LYS A 31 4.23 0.24 2.37
N ILE A 32 4.08 0.74 1.14
CA ILE A 32 5.19 1.04 0.24
C ILE A 32 5.41 2.54 0.29
N VAL A 33 6.60 2.96 0.74
CA VAL A 33 6.94 4.37 0.91
C VAL A 33 8.05 4.73 -0.06
N THR A 34 7.87 5.85 -0.76
CA THR A 34 8.90 6.39 -1.65
C THR A 34 10.21 6.65 -0.90
N PRO A 35 11.39 6.39 -1.51
CA PRO A 35 12.68 6.70 -0.88
C PRO A 35 13.08 8.17 -1.03
N LEU A 36 12.32 9.00 -1.76
CA LEU A 36 12.69 10.39 -1.99
C LEU A 36 12.55 11.24 -0.72
N SER A 37 13.59 11.99 -0.39
CA SER A 37 13.63 12.87 0.78
C SER A 37 12.67 14.06 0.71
N CYS A 38 12.14 14.39 -0.48
CA CYS A 38 11.13 15.44 -0.61
C CYS A 38 9.74 15.00 -0.12
N ALA A 39 9.52 13.72 0.15
CA ALA A 39 8.26 13.17 0.62
C ALA A 39 8.22 13.05 2.15
N PRO A 40 7.05 13.22 2.79
CA PRO A 40 5.78 13.63 2.19
C PRO A 40 5.79 15.14 1.85
N CYS A 41 5.11 15.54 0.78
CA CYS A 41 5.04 16.95 0.38
C CYS A 41 3.62 17.50 0.25
N TYR A 42 2.61 16.62 0.21
CA TYR A 42 1.19 16.92 -0.04
C TYR A 42 0.91 17.78 -1.28
N ARG A 43 1.89 17.92 -2.19
CA ARG A 43 1.71 18.67 -3.43
C ARG A 43 0.82 17.89 -4.40
N ARG A 44 -0.08 18.62 -5.08
CA ARG A 44 -0.92 18.08 -6.15
C ARG A 44 -0.18 17.95 -7.47
N SER A 45 0.84 18.77 -7.68
CA SER A 45 1.74 18.74 -8.83
C SER A 45 3.19 18.64 -8.37
N CYS A 46 4.02 17.98 -9.17
CA CYS A 46 5.43 17.77 -8.87
C CYS A 46 6.27 18.19 -10.08
N ASP A 47 7.32 18.94 -9.80
CA ASP A 47 8.31 19.46 -10.74
C ASP A 47 9.61 18.64 -10.75
N ILE A 48 9.71 17.63 -9.89
CA ILE A 48 10.84 16.72 -9.78
C ILE A 48 10.60 15.50 -10.66
N HIS A 49 11.61 15.14 -11.48
CA HIS A 49 11.59 13.94 -12.30
C HIS A 49 12.85 13.07 -12.09
N PRO A 50 12.70 11.76 -11.85
CA PRO A 50 11.43 11.05 -11.61
C PRO A 50 10.77 11.50 -10.30
N SER A 51 9.45 11.62 -10.30
CA SER A 51 8.64 12.03 -9.14
C SER A 51 8.55 10.91 -8.10
N CYS A 52 8.06 11.25 -6.90
CA CYS A 52 7.94 10.31 -5.79
C CYS A 52 7.10 9.05 -6.08
N MET A 53 6.12 9.14 -6.98
CA MET A 53 5.32 7.99 -7.43
C MET A 53 5.99 7.19 -8.55
N GLU A 54 6.79 7.85 -9.40
CA GLU A 54 7.48 7.21 -10.52
C GLU A 54 8.69 6.38 -10.07
N VAL A 55 9.37 6.77 -8.98
CA VAL A 55 10.50 6.00 -8.44
C VAL A 55 10.09 4.72 -7.71
N ILE A 56 8.80 4.54 -7.43
CA ILE A 56 8.31 3.34 -6.76
C ILE A 56 8.26 2.21 -7.80
N ASP A 57 9.12 1.21 -7.62
CA ASP A 57 9.24 0.09 -8.55
C ASP A 57 7.95 -0.76 -8.56
N ALA A 58 7.41 -0.98 -9.76
CA ALA A 58 6.24 -1.83 -9.95
C ALA A 58 6.49 -3.27 -9.48
N ARG A 59 7.73 -3.77 -9.55
CA ARG A 59 8.07 -5.11 -9.04
C ARG A 59 7.97 -5.17 -7.52
N GLN A 60 8.40 -4.12 -6.80
CA GLN A 60 8.22 -4.04 -5.35
C GLN A 60 6.73 -4.09 -4.97
N VAL A 61 5.88 -3.39 -5.72
CA VAL A 61 4.42 -3.43 -5.53
C VAL A 61 3.86 -4.83 -5.78
N TYR A 62 4.29 -5.47 -6.87
CA TYR A 62 3.87 -6.84 -7.20
C TYR A 62 4.24 -7.84 -6.09
N GLU A 63 5.47 -7.79 -5.59
CA GLU A 63 5.94 -8.68 -4.53
C GLU A 63 5.17 -8.47 -3.21
N ALA A 64 4.85 -7.21 -2.87
CA ALA A 64 4.01 -6.91 -1.71
C ALA A 64 2.60 -7.49 -1.87
N VAL A 65 1.99 -7.35 -3.06
CA VAL A 65 0.68 -7.95 -3.35
C VAL A 65 0.73 -9.46 -3.23
N ALA A 66 1.77 -10.11 -3.77
CA ALA A 66 1.94 -11.56 -3.66
C ALA A 66 1.99 -12.02 -2.18
N ARG A 67 2.83 -11.37 -1.35
CA ARG A 67 2.90 -11.65 0.11
C ARG A 67 1.54 -11.51 0.79
N GLN A 68 0.80 -10.45 0.48
CA GLN A 68 -0.51 -10.20 1.08
C GLN A 68 -1.57 -11.22 0.64
N LEU A 69 -1.52 -11.70 -0.60
CA LEU A 69 -2.40 -12.78 -1.08
C LEU A 69 -2.08 -14.11 -0.39
N ASP A 70 -0.81 -14.44 -0.19
CA ASP A 70 -0.39 -15.67 0.48
C ASP A 70 -0.77 -15.66 1.97
N ALA A 71 -0.57 -14.52 2.65
CA ALA A 71 -1.00 -14.33 4.04
C ALA A 71 -2.53 -14.43 4.19
N ALA A 72 -3.29 -13.86 3.25
CA ALA A 72 -4.75 -13.94 3.26
C ALA A 72 -5.28 -15.36 2.99
N ARG A 73 -4.58 -16.17 2.18
CA ARG A 73 -4.94 -17.59 1.98
C ARG A 73 -4.72 -18.41 3.23
N SER A 74 -3.68 -18.10 4.00
CA SER A 74 -3.30 -18.84 5.21
C SER A 74 -4.20 -18.53 6.42
N THR A 75 -4.92 -17.39 6.38
CA THR A 75 -5.76 -16.91 7.50
C THR A 75 -7.26 -17.00 7.20
N ALA A 76 -7.65 -17.40 6.00
CA ALA A 76 -9.05 -17.51 5.63
C ALA A 76 -9.72 -18.71 6.33
N PRO A 77 -10.77 -18.51 7.15
CA PRO A 77 -11.67 -19.62 7.46
C PRO A 77 -12.30 -20.13 6.16
N GLU A 78 -12.47 -21.44 6.07
CA GLU A 78 -13.09 -22.14 4.94
C GLU A 78 -14.28 -21.34 4.42
N ARG A 79 -14.16 -20.82 3.19
CA ARG A 79 -15.16 -19.92 2.59
C ARG A 79 -16.50 -20.63 2.64
N ARG A 80 -17.43 -20.21 3.52
CA ARG A 80 -18.82 -20.64 3.45
C ARG A 80 -19.36 -20.24 2.08
N SER A 81 -19.52 -21.24 1.20
CA SER A 81 -20.24 -21.11 -0.05
C SER A 81 -21.65 -20.56 0.22
N PRO A 82 -22.19 -19.71 -0.67
CA PRO A 82 -23.64 -19.51 -0.72
C PRO A 82 -24.37 -20.81 -1.07
#